data_AF-A0A0C6G133-F1
#
_entry.id   AF-A0A0C6G133-F1
#
_cell.length_a   1.000
_cell.length_b   1.000
_cell.length_c   1.000
_cell.angle_alpha   90.00
_cell.angle_beta   90.00
_cell.angle_gamma   90.00
#
_symmetry.space_group_name_H-M   'P 1'
#
loop_
_entity.id
_entity.type
_entity.pdbx_description
1 polymer ?
#
loop_
_entity_poly.entity_id
_entity_poly.type
_entity_poly.pdbx_seq_one_letter_code
_entity_poly.pdbx_strand_id
1 'polypeptide(L)'
;MPLFEADPSHPAGPYSSERLFEWAMAVMMIMIALTLAMPGDTLERAALRPIAALGATEENMATFYAVVGIARAFALYMNGHINNGRVFPSGAYIRAWCALFSAVVWGQLTLALFLDAFHANSPSLNIPVFGTLTMFELLSCYIARRDAVRRKDTLEGQIEDLKASAAASGLVLTRKPRAHKGEATDA
;
A
#
# COMPACT_ATOMS: atom_id res chain seq x y z
N MET A 1 5.05 -17.43 33.07
CA MET A 1 4.95 -17.47 31.59
C MET A 1 4.21 -16.22 31.16
N PRO A 2 4.89 -15.12 30.81
CA PRO A 2 4.19 -13.95 30.30
C PRO A 2 3.82 -14.22 28.84
N LEU A 3 2.52 -14.29 28.57
CA LEU A 3 1.95 -14.30 27.24
C LEU A 3 1.99 -12.86 26.70
N PHE A 4 2.73 -12.67 25.61
CA PHE A 4 2.70 -11.48 24.75
C PHE A 4 2.86 -10.14 25.46
N GLU A 5 4.09 -9.85 25.89
CA GLU A 5 4.52 -8.46 26.06
C GLU A 5 4.62 -7.87 24.66
N ALA A 6 3.56 -7.15 24.25
CA ALA A 6 3.56 -6.41 22.99
C ALA A 6 4.68 -5.38 23.09
N ASP A 7 5.77 -5.62 22.35
CA ASP A 7 6.90 -4.71 22.28
C ASP A 7 6.38 -3.30 21.93
N PRO A 8 6.41 -2.33 22.88
CA PRO A 8 5.92 -0.98 22.64
C PRO A 8 6.78 -0.26 21.59
N SER A 9 7.94 -0.82 21.24
CA SER A 9 8.87 -0.30 20.24
C SER A 9 8.73 -0.97 18.87
N HIS A 10 7.77 -1.88 18.65
CA HIS A 10 7.56 -2.42 17.31
C HIS A 10 7.18 -1.25 16.36
N PRO A 11 7.97 -0.95 15.31
CA PRO A 11 7.70 0.15 14.37
C PRO A 11 6.43 -0.06 13.53
N ALA A 12 5.68 -1.12 13.82
CA ALA A 12 4.34 -1.38 13.35
C ALA A 12 3.40 -1.75 14.51
N GLY A 13 3.48 -1.04 15.65
CA GLY A 13 2.47 -1.15 16.70
C GLY A 13 1.06 -1.07 16.08
N PRO A 14 0.06 -1.77 16.65
CA PRO A 14 -1.15 -2.18 15.94
C PRO A 14 -1.93 -1.06 15.26
N TYR A 15 -1.76 0.19 15.72
CA TYR A 15 -2.26 1.42 15.12
C TYR A 15 -1.28 2.59 15.33
N SER A 16 0.01 2.40 15.04
CA SER A 16 1.02 3.43 15.38
C SER A 16 0.71 4.77 14.68
N SER A 17 0.77 5.86 15.44
CA SER A 17 0.73 7.26 14.97
C SER A 17 1.63 7.53 13.75
N GLU A 18 2.73 6.76 13.63
CA GLU A 18 3.67 6.78 12.50
C GLU A 18 3.05 6.44 11.13
N ARG A 19 1.83 5.90 11.08
CA ARG A 19 1.16 5.44 9.84
C ARG A 19 -0.14 6.21 9.57
N LEU A 20 -0.39 7.30 10.29
CA LEU A 20 -1.63 8.09 10.20
C LEU A 20 -1.87 8.63 8.79
N PHE A 21 -0.83 9.11 8.12
CA PHE A 21 -0.96 9.64 6.76
C PHE A 21 -1.38 8.54 5.77
N GLU A 22 -0.82 7.34 5.87
CA GLU A 22 -1.20 6.22 4.99
C GLU A 22 -2.67 5.81 5.19
N TRP A 23 -3.16 5.83 6.43
CA TRP A 23 -4.58 5.64 6.76
C TRP A 23 -5.46 6.75 6.21
N ALA A 24 -5.07 8.02 6.41
CA ALA A 24 -5.81 9.17 5.90
C ALA A 24 -5.96 9.09 4.38
N MET A 25 -4.89 8.71 3.68
CA MET A 25 -4.92 8.54 2.22
C MET A 25 -5.76 7.34 1.79
N ALA A 26 -5.71 6.21 2.50
CA ALA A 26 -6.58 5.07 2.21
C ALA A 26 -8.06 5.46 2.32
N VAL A 27 -8.44 6.13 3.42
CA VAL A 27 -9.80 6.63 3.64
C VAL A 27 -10.19 7.65 2.57
N MET A 28 -9.31 8.60 2.25
CA MET A 28 -9.58 9.60 1.23
C MET A 28 -9.84 8.97 -0.14
N MET A 29 -9.06 7.97 -0.56
CA MET A 29 -9.31 7.26 -1.82
C MET A 29 -10.64 6.52 -1.81
N ILE A 30 -11.01 5.87 -0.71
CA ILE A 30 -12.32 5.22 -0.57
C ILE A 30 -13.45 6.26 -0.67
N MET A 31 -13.32 7.40 0.00
CA MET A 31 -14.32 8.47 -0.05
C MET A 31 -14.45 9.08 -1.44
N ILE A 32 -13.33 9.27 -2.16
CA ILE A 32 -13.35 9.72 -3.56
C ILE A 32 -14.05 8.70 -4.45
N ALA A 33 -13.76 7.41 -4.28
CA ALA A 33 -14.44 6.34 -5.02
C ALA A 33 -15.95 6.34 -4.80
N LEU A 34 -16.38 6.45 -3.54
CA LEU A 34 -17.79 6.55 -3.19
C LEU A 34 -18.44 7.81 -3.79
N THR A 35 -17.70 8.92 -3.82
CA THR A 35 -18.19 10.18 -4.39
C THR A 35 -18.38 10.06 -5.90
N LEU A 36 -17.43 9.47 -6.61
CA LEU A 36 -17.51 9.24 -8.06
C LEU A 36 -18.58 8.19 -8.43
N ALA A 37 -18.96 7.32 -7.49
CA ALA A 37 -20.05 6.35 -7.69
C ALA A 37 -21.45 6.96 -7.47
N MET A 38 -21.55 8.18 -6.92
CA MET A 38 -22.83 8.86 -6.77
C MET A 38 -23.36 9.37 -8.11
N PRO A 39 -24.68 9.42 -8.32
CA PRO A 39 -25.26 9.94 -9.56
C PRO A 39 -24.95 11.44 -9.73
N GLY A 40 -24.38 11.80 -10.88
CA GLY A 40 -24.07 13.17 -11.29
C GLY A 40 -22.72 13.25 -12.01
N ASP A 41 -22.55 14.22 -12.91
CA ASP A 41 -21.27 14.43 -13.59
C ASP A 41 -20.33 15.22 -12.65
N THR A 42 -19.52 14.47 -11.92
CA THR A 42 -18.54 15.00 -10.98
C THR A 42 -17.32 15.56 -11.73
N LEU A 43 -17.00 15.01 -12.91
CA LEU A 43 -15.92 15.44 -13.80
C LEU A 43 -16.21 16.75 -14.55
N GLU A 44 -17.47 17.14 -14.68
CA GLU A 44 -17.86 18.43 -15.27
C GLU A 44 -17.32 19.63 -14.48
N ARG A 45 -16.93 19.43 -13.21
CA ARG A 45 -16.33 20.46 -12.36
C ARG A 45 -14.92 20.82 -12.83
N ALA A 46 -14.64 22.13 -12.85
CA ALA A 46 -13.45 22.73 -13.46
C ALA A 46 -12.10 22.07 -13.10
N ALA A 47 -11.95 21.55 -11.88
CA ALA A 47 -10.70 20.94 -11.42
C ALA A 47 -10.40 19.55 -12.02
N LEU A 48 -11.41 18.84 -12.55
CA LEU A 48 -11.27 17.47 -13.06
C LEU A 48 -11.46 17.37 -14.58
N ARG A 49 -11.96 18.42 -15.22
CA ARG A 49 -12.08 18.52 -16.69
C ARG A 49 -10.82 18.14 -17.46
N PRO A 50 -9.59 18.55 -17.06
CA PRO A 50 -8.38 18.14 -17.76
C PRO A 50 -8.16 16.62 -17.75
N ILE A 51 -8.59 15.92 -16.71
CA ILE A 51 -8.47 14.46 -16.62
C ILE A 51 -9.51 13.77 -17.50
N ALA A 52 -10.74 14.29 -17.53
CA ALA A 52 -11.78 13.79 -18.44
C ALA A 52 -11.33 13.91 -19.91
N ALA A 53 -10.64 15.00 -20.25
CA ALA A 53 -10.07 15.21 -21.58
C ALA A 53 -8.95 14.21 -21.94
N LEU A 54 -8.31 13.57 -20.95
CA LEU A 54 -7.33 12.50 -21.15
C LEU A 54 -7.97 11.10 -21.27
N GLY A 55 -9.30 11.01 -21.30
CA GLY A 55 -10.03 9.77 -21.53
C GLY A 55 -10.32 8.94 -20.27
N ALA A 56 -10.13 9.50 -19.08
CA ALA A 56 -10.53 8.81 -17.86
C ALA A 56 -12.05 8.94 -17.64
N THR A 57 -12.73 7.81 -17.47
CA THR A 57 -14.15 7.77 -17.10
C THR A 57 -14.31 7.78 -15.59
N GLU A 58 -15.43 8.33 -15.09
CA GLU A 58 -15.77 8.32 -13.66
C GLU A 58 -15.76 6.91 -13.09
N GLU A 59 -16.31 5.95 -13.83
CA GLU A 59 -16.37 4.54 -13.43
C GLU A 59 -14.96 3.94 -13.26
N ASN A 60 -14.04 4.21 -14.19
CA ASN A 60 -12.67 3.71 -14.11
C ASN A 60 -11.92 4.34 -12.95
N MET A 61 -12.12 5.65 -12.74
CA MET A 61 -11.52 6.37 -11.61
C MET A 61 -12.07 5.84 -10.27
N ALA A 62 -13.40 5.73 -10.14
CA ALA A 62 -14.06 5.19 -8.95
C ALA A 62 -13.55 3.79 -8.61
N THR A 63 -13.52 2.90 -9.60
CA THR A 63 -13.01 1.54 -9.45
C THR A 63 -11.54 1.53 -9.01
N PHE A 64 -10.70 2.34 -9.65
CA PHE A 64 -9.28 2.44 -9.29
C PHE A 64 -9.09 2.92 -7.84
N TYR A 65 -9.75 4.02 -7.46
CA TYR A 65 -9.64 4.57 -6.11
C TYR A 65 -10.17 3.59 -5.04
N ALA A 66 -11.25 2.87 -5.33
CA ALA A 66 -11.79 1.84 -4.45
C ALA A 66 -10.79 0.71 -4.25
N VAL A 67 -10.27 0.13 -5.34
CA VAL A 67 -9.33 -1.00 -5.27
C VAL A 67 -8.06 -0.61 -4.54
N VAL A 68 -7.44 0.53 -4.88
CA VAL A 68 -6.19 0.95 -4.24
C VAL A 68 -6.42 1.34 -2.78
N GLY A 69 -7.51 2.06 -2.47
CA GLY A 69 -7.86 2.46 -1.11
C GLY A 69 -8.14 1.26 -0.20
N ILE A 70 -8.94 0.29 -0.67
CA ILE A 70 -9.25 -0.95 0.07
C ILE A 70 -8.00 -1.81 0.22
N ALA A 71 -7.23 -2.02 -0.84
CA ALA A 71 -6.00 -2.81 -0.79
C ALA A 71 -5.00 -2.22 0.21
N ARG A 72 -4.86 -0.88 0.23
CA ARG A 72 -4.01 -0.18 1.19
C ARG A 72 -4.53 -0.32 2.62
N ALA A 73 -5.83 -0.12 2.86
CA ALA A 73 -6.45 -0.28 4.17
C ALA A 73 -6.28 -1.72 4.70
N PHE A 74 -6.46 -2.72 3.84
CA PHE A 74 -6.25 -4.12 4.19
C PHE A 74 -4.78 -4.41 4.49
N ALA A 75 -3.84 -3.87 3.71
CA ALA A 75 -2.40 -4.01 3.96
C ALA A 75 -1.96 -3.29 5.25
N LEU A 76 -2.57 -2.14 5.58
CA LEU A 76 -2.39 -1.44 6.85
C LEU A 76 -2.89 -2.27 8.02
N TYR A 77 -4.11 -2.80 7.92
CA TYR A 77 -4.72 -3.66 8.93
C TYR A 77 -3.89 -4.93 9.18
N MET A 78 -3.52 -5.65 8.11
CA MET A 78 -2.66 -6.83 8.22
C MET A 78 -1.30 -6.50 8.83
N ASN A 79 -0.69 -5.37 8.47
CA ASN A 79 0.61 -4.97 9.02
C ASN A 79 0.56 -4.53 10.48
N GLY A 80 -0.60 -4.13 11.00
CA GLY A 80 -0.78 -3.74 12.40
C GLY A 80 -1.24 -4.90 13.29
N HIS A 81 -2.13 -5.77 12.79
CA HIS A 81 -2.77 -6.80 13.62
C HIS A 81 -2.07 -8.16 13.55
N ILE A 82 -1.57 -8.54 12.38
CA ILE A 82 -0.84 -9.80 12.19
C ILE A 82 0.64 -9.46 12.36
N ASN A 83 1.35 -10.21 13.19
CA ASN A 83 2.77 -10.01 13.51
C ASN A 83 3.65 -10.31 12.27
N ASN A 84 3.55 -9.45 11.24
CA ASN A 84 4.12 -9.60 9.91
C ASN A 84 5.65 -9.46 9.92
N GLY A 85 6.26 -9.14 11.06
CA GLY A 85 7.70 -9.30 11.26
C GLY A 85 8.17 -10.76 11.14
N ARG A 86 7.26 -11.75 11.29
CA ARG A 86 7.60 -13.19 11.26
C ARG A 86 7.12 -13.98 10.05
N VAL A 87 6.15 -13.52 9.26
CA VAL A 87 5.48 -14.39 8.28
C VAL A 87 5.34 -13.79 6.88
N PHE A 88 5.15 -12.47 6.72
CA PHE A 88 4.88 -11.88 5.41
C PHE A 88 5.37 -10.42 5.27
N PRO A 89 6.52 -10.17 4.62
CA PRO A 89 6.93 -8.82 4.23
C PRO A 89 6.02 -8.21 3.14
N SER A 90 5.10 -9.00 2.56
CA SER A 90 4.23 -8.61 1.44
C SER A 90 3.34 -7.40 1.72
N GLY A 91 2.82 -7.24 2.95
CA GLY A 91 1.95 -6.11 3.28
C GLY A 91 2.66 -4.74 3.18
N ALA A 92 3.95 -4.67 3.50
CA ALA A 92 4.73 -3.44 3.34
C ALA A 92 5.01 -3.13 1.86
N TYR A 93 5.24 -4.16 1.02
CA TYR A 93 5.33 -3.99 -0.43
C TYR A 93 4.02 -3.50 -1.05
N ILE A 94 2.88 -4.07 -0.65
CA ILE A 94 1.56 -3.65 -1.14
C ILE A 94 1.33 -2.18 -0.83
N ARG A 95 1.65 -1.74 0.40
CA ARG A 95 1.56 -0.32 0.77
C ARG A 95 2.45 0.57 -0.08
N ALA A 96 3.70 0.16 -0.34
CA ALA A 96 4.59 0.92 -1.20
C ALA A 96 4.02 1.08 -2.62
N TRP A 97 3.46 0.01 -3.19
CA TRP A 97 2.80 0.07 -4.50
C TRP A 97 1.56 0.95 -4.49
N CYS A 98 0.68 0.81 -3.49
CA CYS A 98 -0.47 1.69 -3.34
C CYS A 98 -0.03 3.15 -3.23
N ALA A 99 1.04 3.44 -2.48
CA ALA A 99 1.60 4.78 -2.32
C ALA A 99 2.14 5.36 -3.63
N LEU A 100 2.89 4.55 -4.38
CA LEU A 100 3.37 4.93 -5.71
C LEU A 100 2.22 5.23 -6.67
N PHE A 101 1.20 4.37 -6.73
CA PHE A 101 0.06 4.59 -7.61
C PHE A 101 -0.71 5.87 -7.27
N SER A 102 -0.92 6.15 -5.98
CA SER A 102 -1.53 7.40 -5.55
C SER A 102 -0.66 8.60 -5.87
N ALA A 103 0.66 8.52 -5.67
CA ALA A 103 1.58 9.59 -6.06
C ALA A 103 1.50 9.92 -7.55
N VAL A 104 1.43 8.91 -8.42
CA VAL A 104 1.25 9.13 -9.87
C VAL A 104 -0.06 9.86 -10.14
N VAL A 105 -1.15 9.47 -9.45
CA VAL A 105 -2.46 10.09 -9.63
C VAL A 105 -2.51 11.54 -9.17
N TRP A 106 -1.95 11.86 -8.00
CA TRP A 106 -1.86 13.25 -7.55
C TRP A 106 -0.88 14.06 -8.40
N GLY A 107 0.17 13.41 -8.91
CA GLY A 107 1.18 14.02 -9.77
C GLY A 107 0.60 14.47 -11.11
N GLN A 108 -0.18 13.61 -11.78
CA GLN A 108 -0.87 14.00 -13.02
C GLN A 108 -1.86 15.15 -12.78
N LEU A 109 -2.59 15.14 -11.67
CA LEU A 109 -3.54 16.18 -11.27
C LEU A 109 -2.83 17.52 -11.06
N THR A 110 -1.72 17.48 -10.33
CA THR A 110 -0.87 18.65 -10.08
C THR A 110 -0.32 19.20 -11.38
N LEU A 111 0.22 18.33 -12.24
CA LEU A 111 0.79 18.73 -13.52
C LEU A 111 -0.27 19.33 -14.45
N ALA A 112 -1.45 18.74 -14.54
CA ALA A 112 -2.54 19.26 -15.36
C ALA A 112 -2.95 20.67 -14.92
N LEU A 113 -3.14 20.89 -13.61
CA LEU A 113 -3.46 22.22 -13.08
C LEU A 113 -2.31 23.21 -13.23
N PHE A 114 -1.06 22.75 -13.12
CA PHE A 114 0.10 23.59 -13.31
C PHE A 114 0.21 24.08 -14.75
N LEU A 115 0.02 23.20 -15.74
CA LEU A 115 0.00 23.56 -17.16
C LEU A 115 -1.17 24.48 -17.50
N ASP A 116 -2.36 24.22 -16.96
CA ASP A 116 -3.53 25.08 -17.13
C ASP A 116 -3.30 26.49 -16.58
N ALA A 117 -2.66 26.60 -15.41
CA ALA A 117 -2.32 27.90 -14.82
C ALA A 117 -1.43 28.77 -15.73
N PHE A 118 -0.50 28.17 -16.48
CA PHE A 118 0.33 28.91 -17.44
C PHE A 118 -0.44 29.34 -18.69
N HIS A 119 -1.38 28.51 -19.16
CA HIS A 119 -2.17 28.84 -20.34
C HIS A 119 -3.28 29.86 -20.05
N ALA A 120 -3.94 29.75 -18.89
CA ALA A 120 -5.10 30.55 -18.51
C ALA A 120 -4.77 31.76 -17.62
N ASN A 121 -3.51 31.94 -17.18
CA ASN A 121 -3.07 32.95 -16.21
C ASN A 121 -3.91 32.97 -14.91
N SER A 122 -4.49 31.83 -14.53
CA SER A 122 -5.36 31.68 -13.36
C SER A 122 -4.91 30.48 -12.53
N PRO A 123 -3.98 30.66 -11.58
CA PRO A 123 -3.46 29.56 -10.79
C PRO A 123 -4.53 29.01 -9.84
N SER A 124 -4.69 27.68 -9.83
CA SER A 124 -5.61 26.99 -8.92
C SER A 124 -4.97 26.80 -7.53
N LEU A 125 -5.73 27.08 -6.47
CA LEU A 125 -5.35 26.73 -5.09
C LEU A 125 -5.16 25.22 -4.88
N ASN A 126 -5.64 24.38 -5.80
CA ASN A 126 -5.47 22.93 -5.73
C ASN A 126 -4.08 22.47 -6.18
N ILE A 127 -3.29 23.31 -6.84
CA ILE A 127 -1.90 22.98 -7.23
C ILE A 127 -1.05 22.63 -6.00
N PRO A 128 -0.93 23.49 -4.96
CA PRO A 128 -0.16 23.13 -3.77
C PRO A 128 -0.79 21.97 -2.99
N VAL A 129 -2.11 21.77 -3.03
CA VAL A 129 -2.78 20.65 -2.35
C VAL A 129 -2.38 19.32 -2.98
N PHE A 130 -2.61 19.13 -4.28
CA PHE A 130 -2.25 17.89 -4.96
C PHE A 130 -0.73 17.70 -5.03
N GLY A 131 0.04 18.78 -5.16
CA GLY A 131 1.50 18.72 -5.14
C GLY A 131 2.02 18.19 -3.81
N THR A 132 1.45 18.67 -2.70
CA THR A 132 1.81 18.20 -1.36
C THR A 132 1.42 16.73 -1.16
N LEU A 133 0.21 16.32 -1.60
CA LEU A 133 -0.22 14.92 -1.57
C LEU A 133 0.70 14.01 -2.38
N THR A 134 1.15 14.46 -3.55
CA THR A 134 2.12 13.74 -4.39
C THR A 134 3.42 13.50 -3.62
N MET A 135 3.98 14.55 -3.02
CA MET A 135 5.25 14.46 -2.29
C MET A 135 5.17 13.55 -1.07
N PHE A 136 4.09 13.65 -0.29
CA PHE A 136 3.92 12.79 0.88
C PHE A 136 3.61 11.34 0.50
N GLU A 137 2.93 11.07 -0.61
CA GLU A 137 2.75 9.71 -1.12
C GLU A 137 4.06 9.08 -1.61
N LEU A 138 4.95 9.86 -2.25
CA LEU A 138 6.30 9.39 -2.58
C LEU A 138 7.12 9.08 -1.31
N LEU A 139 7.01 9.92 -0.28
CA LEU A 139 7.64 9.66 1.01
C LEU A 139 7.07 8.39 1.68
N SER A 140 5.75 8.22 1.69
CA SER A 140 5.10 7.01 2.18
C SER A 140 5.54 5.76 1.41
N CYS A 141 5.69 5.87 0.08
CA CYS A 141 6.23 4.79 -0.75
C CYS A 141 7.65 4.43 -0.33
N TYR A 142 8.52 5.42 -0.16
CA TYR A 142 9.90 5.21 0.29
C TYR A 142 9.98 4.55 1.67
N ILE A 143 9.21 5.05 2.64
CA ILE A 143 9.17 4.51 4.01
C ILE A 143 8.63 3.08 4.01
N ALA A 144 7.52 2.82 3.31
CA ALA A 144 6.93 1.48 3.21
C ALA A 144 7.88 0.49 2.53
N ARG A 145 8.59 0.92 1.49
CA ARG A 145 9.60 0.10 0.80
C ARG A 145 10.76 -0.24 1.75
N ARG A 146 11.26 0.73 2.50
CA ARG A 146 12.35 0.52 3.48
C ARG A 146 11.91 -0.40 4.62
N ASP A 147 10.69 -0.25 5.12
CA ASP A 147 10.07 -1.16 6.10
C ASP A 147 10.05 -2.59 5.54
N ALA A 148 9.66 -2.76 4.27
CA ALA A 148 9.64 -4.06 3.61
C ALA A 148 11.04 -4.72 3.49
N VAL A 149 12.09 -3.94 3.17
CA VAL A 149 13.48 -4.44 3.13
C VAL A 149 13.92 -4.87 4.53
N ARG A 150 13.79 -3.99 5.52
CA ARG A 150 14.24 -4.27 6.90
C ARG A 150 13.62 -5.54 7.47
N ARG A 151 12.33 -5.77 7.21
CA ARG A 151 11.63 -7.00 7.63
C ARG A 151 12.18 -8.23 6.92
N LYS A 152 12.47 -8.15 5.63
CA LYS A 152 13.04 -9.25 4.85
C LYS A 152 14.41 -9.65 5.41
N ASP A 153 15.30 -8.69 5.63
CA ASP A 153 16.65 -8.96 6.15
C ASP A 153 16.59 -9.58 7.56
N THR A 154 15.66 -9.12 8.40
CA THR A 154 15.44 -9.68 9.75
C THR A 154 14.95 -11.12 9.71
N LEU A 155 14.05 -11.45 8.77
CA LEU A 155 13.54 -12.81 8.56
C LEU A 155 14.65 -13.74 8.07
N GLU A 156 15.46 -13.29 7.12
CA GLU A 156 16.58 -14.07 6.59
C GLU A 156 17.60 -14.41 7.70
N GLY A 157 17.97 -13.44 8.53
CA GLY A 157 18.85 -13.68 9.69
C GLY A 157 18.26 -14.68 10.70
N GLN A 158 16.98 -14.56 11.05
CA GLN A 158 16.31 -15.52 11.96
C GLN A 158 16.28 -16.95 11.39
N ILE A 159 16.12 -17.09 10.06
CA ILE A 159 16.15 -18.39 9.39
C ILE A 159 17.56 -18.99 9.43
N GLU A 160 18.60 -18.18 9.26
CA GLU A 160 20.00 -18.63 9.36
C GLU A 160 20.34 -19.08 10.77
N ASP A 161 19.96 -18.31 11.79
CA ASP A 161 20.16 -18.68 13.21
C ASP A 161 19.44 -19.98 13.57
N LEU A 162 18.21 -20.18 13.08
CA LEU A 162 17.46 -21.42 13.27
C LEU A 162 18.13 -22.61 12.59
N LYS A 163 18.67 -22.43 11.37
CA LYS A 163 19.42 -23.49 10.67
C LYS A 163 20.71 -23.84 11.41
N ALA A 164 21.46 -22.85 11.89
CA ALA A 164 22.67 -23.05 12.66
C ALA A 164 22.38 -23.79 13.98
N SER A 165 21.32 -23.38 14.69
CA SER A 165 20.87 -24.03 15.92
C SER A 165 20.42 -25.49 15.70
N ALA A 166 19.71 -25.75 14.60
CA ALA A 166 19.28 -27.10 14.23
C ALA A 166 20.47 -28.01 13.86
N ALA A 167 21.46 -27.47 13.13
CA ALA A 167 22.69 -28.18 12.81
C ALA A 167 23.52 -28.51 14.06
N ALA A 168 23.68 -27.55 14.98
CA ALA A 168 24.38 -27.74 16.25
C ALA A 168 23.69 -28.76 17.17
N SER A 169 22.36 -28.87 17.09
CA SER A 169 21.57 -29.82 17.90
C SER A 169 21.52 -31.24 17.32
N GLY A 170 22.20 -31.51 16.19
CA GLY A 170 22.13 -32.81 15.49
C GLY A 170 20.74 -33.15 14.92
N LEU A 171 19.82 -32.17 14.91
CA LEU A 171 18.43 -32.35 14.54
C LEU A 171 18.32 -32.16 13.02
N VAL A 172 18.56 -33.25 12.28
CA VAL A 172 18.40 -33.26 10.83
C VAL A 172 16.92 -33.01 10.51
N LEU A 173 16.58 -31.80 10.07
CA LEU A 173 15.29 -31.49 9.46
C LEU A 173 15.21 -32.20 8.11
N THR A 174 15.04 -33.53 8.11
CA THR A 174 14.66 -34.26 6.90
C THR A 174 13.27 -33.81 6.52
N ARG A 175 13.18 -32.90 5.55
CA ARG A 175 11.94 -32.53 4.89
C ARG A 175 11.40 -33.82 4.25
N LYS A 176 10.46 -34.50 4.91
CA LYS A 176 9.79 -35.67 4.33
C LYS A 176 9.09 -35.18 3.06
N PRO A 177 9.47 -35.65 1.86
CA PRO A 177 8.77 -35.24 0.65
C PRO A 177 7.32 -35.69 0.80
N ARG A 178 6.39 -34.73 0.68
CA ARG A 178 4.96 -35.04 0.61
C ARG A 178 4.78 -35.81 -0.68
N ALA A 179 4.71 -37.13 -0.60
CA ALA A 179 4.33 -37.97 -1.72
C ALA A 179 2.91 -37.54 -2.12
N HIS A 180 2.81 -36.77 -3.20
CA HIS A 180 1.56 -36.66 -3.93
C HIS A 180 1.32 -38.05 -4.52
N LYS A 181 0.46 -38.85 -3.89
CA LYS A 181 -0.24 -39.91 -4.60
C LYS A 181 -1.13 -39.21 -5.63
N GLY A 182 -0.57 -38.94 -6.80
CA GLY A 182 -1.36 -38.92 -8.01
C GLY A 182 -1.77 -40.36 -8.27
N GLU A 183 -2.97 -40.72 -7.83
CA GLU A 183 -3.65 -41.86 -8.41
C GLU A 183 -3.94 -41.51 -9.86
N ALA A 184 -3.31 -42.30 -10.73
CA ALA A 184 -3.53 -42.32 -12.16
C ALA A 184 -4.97 -42.72 -12.45
N THR A 185 -5.51 -42.10 -13.51
CA THR A 185 -6.35 -42.70 -14.54
C THR A 185 -6.59 -44.21 -14.39
N ASP A 186 -7.88 -44.60 -14.30
CA ASP A 186 -8.50 -45.59 -15.18
C ASP A 186 -10.01 -45.72 -14.87
N ALA A 187 -10.84 -45.30 -15.83
CA ALA A 187 -12.20 -45.76 -16.22
C ALA A 187 -13.04 -44.61 -16.77
#